data_AF-A0A139QMF5-F1
#
_entry.id   AF-A0A139QMF5-F1
#
_cell.length_a   1.000
_cell.length_b   1.000
_cell.length_c   1.000
_cell.angle_alpha   90.00
_cell.angle_beta   90.00
_cell.angle_gamma   90.00
#
_symmetry.space_group_name_H-M   'P 1'
#
loop_
_entity.id
_entity.type
_entity.pdbx_description
1 polymer ?
#
loop_
_entity_poly.entity_id
_entity_poly.type
_entity_poly.pdbx_seq_one_letter_code
_entity_poly.pdbx_strand_id
1 'polypeptide(L)'
;MQGAIFQSSSDTEVLLHLIRRSTATTFYDRLKDALQQVRGGFAFLLLTPTAMYAALDPHGFRPFVVGQLPDGQYVVTSETAALHAVGATFIRDVQPGELLTIDQAGLRIDHYTSKTDLHIDAMEYIYFARPDSDIYGVNVHTARKRMGRQLALEQPATGDLVVGVPNSSLSAAMGYAEATGLPNEMGLVKKSIYCTDVY
;
A
#
# COMPACT_ATOMS: atom_id res chain seq x y z
N MET A 1 5.90 24.78 15.33
CA MET A 1 5.63 23.83 16.43
C MET A 1 6.07 24.40 17.79
N GLN A 2 5.65 25.60 18.19
CA GLN A 2 6.07 26.17 19.48
C GLN A 2 5.17 25.63 20.61
N GLY A 3 5.77 24.98 21.61
CA GLY A 3 5.13 24.54 22.85
C GLY A 3 4.31 23.24 22.80
N ALA A 4 4.39 22.43 21.74
CA ALA A 4 3.79 21.09 21.76
C ALA A 4 4.71 20.11 22.51
N ILE A 5 4.13 19.36 23.45
CA ILE A 5 4.79 18.23 24.09
C ILE A 5 4.54 17.02 23.19
N PHE A 6 5.61 16.45 22.65
CA PHE A 6 5.59 15.19 21.91
C PHE A 6 5.96 14.04 22.83
N GLN A 7 5.24 12.94 22.75
CA GLN A 7 5.51 11.70 23.49
C GLN A 7 6.25 10.66 22.63
N SER A 8 6.22 10.81 21.31
CA SER A 8 6.87 9.94 20.33
C SER A 8 7.55 10.74 19.23
N SER A 9 8.29 10.04 18.37
CA SER A 9 8.85 10.58 17.12
C SER A 9 8.04 10.17 15.88
N SER A 10 6.76 9.80 16.06
CA SER A 10 5.89 9.32 14.97
C SER A 10 5.26 10.49 14.22
N ASP A 11 5.26 10.42 12.89
CA ASP A 11 4.54 11.38 12.02
C ASP A 11 3.03 11.40 12.31
N THR A 12 2.47 10.29 12.80
CA THR A 12 1.07 10.22 13.22
C THR A 12 0.77 11.19 14.37
N GLU A 13 1.70 11.38 15.31
CA GLU A 13 1.52 12.33 16.41
C GLU A 13 1.56 13.78 15.90
N VAL A 14 2.38 14.04 14.88
CA VAL A 14 2.41 15.36 14.20
C VAL A 14 1.03 15.69 13.62
N LEU A 15 0.38 14.74 12.93
CA LEU A 15 -0.98 14.93 12.41
C LEU A 15 -1.98 15.28 13.53
N LEU A 16 -1.93 14.57 14.66
CA LEU A 16 -2.82 14.83 15.80
C LEU A 16 -2.60 16.24 16.38
N HIS A 17 -1.36 16.70 16.48
CA HIS A 17 -1.06 18.06 16.92
C HIS A 17 -1.56 19.12 15.94
N LEU A 18 -1.47 18.88 14.64
CA LEU A 18 -2.00 19.78 13.61
C LEU A 18 -3.52 19.89 13.71
N ILE A 19 -4.23 18.77 13.83
CA ILE A 19 -5.70 18.74 14.01
C ILE A 19 -6.10 19.54 15.25
N ARG A 20 -5.39 19.34 16.37
CA ARG A 20 -5.69 20.03 17.63
C ARG A 20 -5.48 21.54 17.55
N ARG A 21 -4.49 21.99 16.76
CA ARG A 21 -4.15 23.42 16.60
C ARG A 21 -5.01 24.15 15.58
N SER A 22 -5.66 23.43 14.67
CA SER A 22 -6.57 24.03 13.70
C SER A 22 -7.67 24.84 14.39
N THR A 23 -7.99 26.01 13.84
CA THR A 23 -9.01 26.92 14.34
C THR A 23 -10.39 26.65 13.72
N ALA A 24 -10.49 25.71 12.78
CA ALA A 24 -11.74 25.37 12.13
C ALA A 24 -12.80 24.85 13.13
N THR A 25 -14.07 24.97 12.75
CA THR A 25 -15.19 24.73 13.69
C THR A 25 -15.43 23.25 13.91
N THR A 26 -15.47 22.44 12.85
CA THR A 26 -15.76 21.00 12.93
C THR A 26 -14.48 20.17 12.98
N PHE A 27 -14.53 18.98 13.57
CA PHE A 27 -13.41 18.04 13.51
C PHE A 27 -13.01 17.72 12.07
N TYR A 28 -14.00 17.57 11.19
CA TYR A 28 -13.79 17.28 9.78
C TYR A 28 -12.97 18.36 9.08
N ASP A 29 -13.32 19.63 9.28
CA ASP A 29 -12.59 20.75 8.69
C ASP A 29 -11.17 20.89 9.28
N ARG A 30 -11.02 20.61 10.59
CA ARG A 30 -9.70 20.58 11.25
C ARG A 30 -8.82 19.47 10.67
N LEU A 31 -9.40 18.32 10.34
CA LEU A 31 -8.70 17.22 9.70
C LEU A 31 -8.25 17.61 8.29
N LYS A 32 -9.13 18.22 7.48
CA LYS A 32 -8.75 18.71 6.15
C LYS A 32 -7.62 19.75 6.21
N ASP A 33 -7.72 20.72 7.12
CA ASP A 33 -6.68 21.73 7.36
C ASP A 33 -5.33 21.09 7.75
N ALA A 34 -5.35 20.12 8.67
CA ALA A 34 -4.15 19.40 9.07
C ALA A 34 -3.51 18.62 7.90
N LEU A 35 -4.31 17.88 7.13
CA LEU A 35 -3.84 17.11 5.98
C LEU A 35 -3.20 17.99 4.89
N GLN A 36 -3.69 19.21 4.68
CA GLN A 36 -3.11 20.17 3.73
C GLN A 36 -1.70 20.65 4.14
N GLN A 37 -1.36 20.58 5.42
CA GLN A 37 -0.08 21.00 5.98
C GLN A 37 0.97 19.87 5.96
N VAL A 38 0.53 18.60 5.99
CA VAL A 38 1.45 17.44 5.91
C VAL A 38 2.08 17.38 4.51
N ARG A 39 3.37 17.05 4.48
CA ARG A 39 4.17 16.88 3.25
C ARG A 39 4.88 15.54 3.30
N GLY A 40 4.82 14.79 2.21
CA GLY A 40 5.34 13.43 2.11
C GLY A 40 4.25 12.43 1.72
N GLY A 41 4.64 11.17 1.58
CA GLY A 41 3.71 10.07 1.31
C GLY A 41 3.03 9.58 2.58
N PHE A 42 1.70 9.42 2.56
CA PHE A 42 0.93 8.93 3.69
C PHE A 42 -0.35 8.24 3.22
N ALA A 43 -0.73 7.19 3.94
CA ALA A 43 -2.06 6.61 3.92
C ALA A 43 -2.52 6.51 5.38
N PHE A 44 -3.36 7.45 5.81
CA PHE A 44 -3.81 7.55 7.20
C PHE A 44 -5.15 6.86 7.40
N LEU A 45 -5.27 6.18 8.55
CA LEU A 45 -6.53 5.79 9.15
C LEU A 45 -6.69 6.49 10.50
N LEU A 46 -7.84 7.13 10.70
CA LEU A 46 -8.22 7.74 11.97
C LEU A 46 -9.57 7.21 12.40
N LEU A 47 -9.71 6.88 13.69
CA LEU A 47 -10.98 6.48 14.27
C LEU A 47 -11.41 7.49 15.32
N THR A 48 -12.69 7.84 15.29
CA THR A 48 -13.39 8.53 16.36
C THR A 48 -14.48 7.61 16.91
N PRO A 49 -15.16 7.97 18.01
CA PRO A 49 -16.30 7.17 18.50
C PRO A 49 -17.45 7.00 17.49
N THR A 50 -17.51 7.81 16.44
CA THR A 50 -18.63 7.85 15.49
C THR A 50 -18.27 7.56 14.05
N ALA A 51 -16.98 7.63 13.67
CA ALA A 51 -16.57 7.47 12.28
C ALA A 51 -15.13 6.97 12.14
N MET A 52 -14.86 6.30 11.02
CA MET A 52 -13.52 6.03 10.52
C MET A 52 -13.23 6.97 9.34
N TYR A 53 -12.04 7.56 9.32
CA TYR A 53 -11.55 8.42 8.26
C TYR A 53 -10.33 7.76 7.61
N ALA A 54 -10.29 7.76 6.29
CA ALA A 54 -9.18 7.25 5.49
C ALA A 54 -8.70 8.34 4.55
N ALA A 55 -7.42 8.73 4.64
CA ALA A 55 -6.86 9.82 3.84
C ALA A 55 -5.59 9.38 3.12
N LEU A 56 -5.50 9.68 1.82
CA LEU A 56 -4.33 9.37 0.99
C LEU A 56 -3.63 10.66 0.57
N ASP A 57 -2.30 10.66 0.62
CA ASP A 57 -1.50 11.80 0.21
C ASP A 57 -1.78 12.24 -1.24
N PRO A 58 -1.44 13.49 -1.63
CA PRO A 58 -1.79 14.02 -2.95
C PRO A 58 -1.09 13.31 -4.11
N HIS A 59 -0.13 12.43 -3.81
CA HIS A 59 0.61 11.65 -4.78
C HIS A 59 0.26 10.17 -4.80
N GLY A 60 -0.58 9.69 -3.87
CA GLY A 60 -0.90 8.27 -3.76
C GLY A 60 0.36 7.40 -3.65
N PHE A 61 1.34 7.85 -2.86
CA PHE A 61 2.66 7.23 -2.80
C PHE A 61 2.61 5.80 -2.27
N ARG A 62 1.64 5.51 -1.39
CA ARG A 62 1.34 4.18 -0.86
C ARG A 62 0.04 3.64 -1.45
N PRO A 63 -0.04 2.32 -1.72
CA PRO A 63 -1.30 1.71 -2.12
C PRO A 63 -2.28 1.77 -0.94
N PHE A 64 -3.54 2.04 -1.24
CA PHE A 64 -4.59 2.14 -0.24
C PHE A 64 -5.92 1.84 -0.91
N VAL A 65 -6.65 0.87 -0.37
CA VAL A 65 -7.83 0.31 -1.02
C VAL A 65 -8.98 0.17 -0.03
N VAL A 66 -10.20 0.24 -0.58
CA VAL A 66 -11.45 -0.03 0.14
C VAL A 66 -12.08 -1.28 -0.43
N GLY A 67 -12.53 -2.16 0.46
CA GLY A 67 -13.39 -3.29 0.16
C GLY A 67 -14.61 -3.32 1.07
N GLN A 68 -15.47 -4.31 0.86
CA GLN A 68 -16.66 -4.52 1.66
C GLN A 68 -16.90 -6.00 1.93
N LEU A 69 -17.23 -6.31 3.18
CA LEU A 69 -17.60 -7.64 3.64
C LEU A 69 -19.01 -8.01 3.16
N PRO A 70 -19.37 -9.31 3.14
CA PRO A 70 -20.69 -9.76 2.72
C PRO A 70 -21.87 -9.16 3.51
N ASP A 71 -21.63 -8.72 4.74
CA ASP A 71 -22.62 -8.07 5.61
C ASP A 71 -22.73 -6.54 5.39
N GLY A 72 -21.99 -5.99 4.43
CA GLY A 72 -22.01 -4.58 4.06
C GLY A 72 -21.00 -3.71 4.82
N GLN A 73 -20.22 -4.27 5.76
CA GLN A 73 -19.19 -3.51 6.48
C GLN A 73 -17.99 -3.17 5.58
N TYR A 74 -17.47 -1.96 5.69
CA TYR A 74 -16.32 -1.51 4.91
C TYR A 74 -14.99 -1.91 5.56
N VAL A 75 -14.03 -2.31 4.74
CA VAL A 75 -12.64 -2.60 5.13
C VAL A 75 -11.74 -1.67 4.35
N VAL A 76 -10.80 -1.01 5.03
CA VAL A 76 -9.78 -0.16 4.40
C VAL A 76 -8.42 -0.71 4.76
N THR A 77 -7.55 -0.89 3.77
CA THR A 77 -6.25 -1.54 3.94
C THR A 77 -5.25 -1.07 2.90
N SER A 78 -3.96 -1.28 3.13
CA SER A 78 -2.90 -0.92 2.16
C SER A 78 -2.90 -1.82 0.92
N GLU A 79 -3.38 -3.06 1.02
CA GLU A 79 -3.25 -4.07 -0.03
C GLU A 79 -4.53 -4.90 -0.22
N THR A 80 -4.87 -5.20 -1.48
CA THR A 80 -6.02 -6.05 -1.84
C THR A 80 -5.89 -7.48 -1.30
N ALA A 81 -4.68 -8.01 -1.12
CA ALA A 81 -4.48 -9.32 -0.49
C ALA A 81 -5.06 -9.40 0.93
N ALA A 82 -5.08 -8.29 1.68
CA ALA A 82 -5.72 -8.24 3.00
C ALA A 82 -7.25 -8.27 2.90
N LEU A 83 -7.84 -7.68 1.86
CA LEU A 83 -9.28 -7.79 1.59
C LEU A 83 -9.66 -9.25 1.32
N HIS A 84 -8.90 -9.92 0.45
CA HIS A 84 -9.12 -11.34 0.12
C HIS A 84 -8.99 -12.23 1.37
N ALA A 85 -8.01 -11.96 2.23
CA ALA A 85 -7.78 -12.74 3.45
C ALA A 85 -8.96 -12.68 4.44
N VAL A 86 -9.71 -11.58 4.46
CA VAL A 86 -10.89 -11.42 5.33
C VAL A 86 -12.22 -11.67 4.61
N GLY A 87 -12.18 -12.09 3.33
CA GLY A 87 -13.37 -12.32 2.53
C GLY A 87 -14.10 -11.04 2.09
N ALA A 88 -13.43 -9.89 2.11
CA ALA A 88 -13.97 -8.64 1.59
C ALA A 88 -13.81 -8.57 0.06
N THR A 89 -14.85 -8.09 -0.62
CA THR A 89 -14.81 -7.80 -2.06
C THR A 89 -14.15 -6.44 -2.27
N PHE A 90 -13.19 -6.35 -3.18
CA PHE A 90 -12.58 -5.08 -3.59
C PHE A 90 -13.63 -4.14 -4.18
N ILE A 91 -13.62 -2.88 -3.74
CA ILE A 91 -14.47 -1.81 -4.30
C ILE A 91 -13.64 -0.90 -5.19
N ARG A 92 -12.57 -0.31 -4.63
CA ARG A 92 -11.73 0.68 -5.33
C ARG A 92 -10.42 0.97 -4.60
N ASP A 93 -9.44 1.48 -5.34
CA ASP A 93 -8.32 2.24 -4.77
C ASP A 93 -8.81 3.58 -4.23
N VAL A 94 -8.29 4.02 -3.08
CA VAL A 94 -8.41 5.40 -2.60
C VAL A 94 -7.59 6.28 -3.55
N GLN A 95 -8.18 7.34 -4.10
CA GLN A 95 -7.44 8.22 -5.01
C GLN A 95 -6.56 9.22 -4.25
N PRO A 96 -5.48 9.71 -4.87
CA PRO A 96 -4.63 10.74 -4.27
C PRO A 96 -5.47 11.96 -3.82
N GLY A 97 -5.19 12.47 -2.61
CA GLY A 97 -5.90 13.62 -2.05
C GLY A 97 -7.31 13.36 -1.51
N GLU A 98 -7.82 12.13 -1.60
CA GLU A 98 -9.11 11.76 -1.02
C GLU A 98 -9.07 11.71 0.51
N LEU A 99 -10.22 12.09 1.10
CA LEU A 99 -10.59 11.90 2.49
C LEU A 99 -11.94 11.18 2.53
N LEU A 100 -11.89 9.88 2.79
CA LEU A 100 -13.06 9.03 2.96
C LEU A 100 -13.59 9.16 4.40
N THR A 101 -14.90 9.11 4.55
CA THR A 101 -15.58 8.98 5.84
C THR A 101 -16.48 7.75 5.80
N ILE A 102 -16.32 6.86 6.79
CA ILE A 102 -17.15 5.67 6.96
C ILE A 102 -17.80 5.76 8.34
N ASP A 103 -19.12 5.86 8.37
CA ASP A 103 -19.93 5.90 9.59
C ASP A 103 -21.25 5.14 9.41
N GLN A 104 -22.22 5.36 10.30
CA GLN A 104 -23.53 4.70 10.23
C GLN A 104 -24.32 5.02 8.94
N ALA A 105 -24.01 6.11 8.24
CA ALA A 105 -24.62 6.43 6.95
C ALA A 105 -23.88 5.80 5.76
N GLY A 106 -22.79 5.07 6.01
CA GLY A 106 -21.99 4.38 5.00
C GLY A 106 -20.73 5.14 4.58
N LEU A 107 -20.23 4.83 3.39
CA LEU A 107 -19.03 5.42 2.81
C LEU A 107 -19.36 6.74 2.09
N ARG A 108 -18.65 7.81 2.45
CA ARG A 108 -18.65 9.09 1.74
C ARG A 108 -17.24 9.43 1.29
N ILE A 109 -17.12 9.93 0.07
CA ILE A 109 -15.85 10.34 -0.54
C ILE A 109 -15.83 11.86 -0.65
N ASP A 110 -14.79 12.48 -0.12
CA ASP A 110 -14.48 13.90 -0.29
C ASP A 110 -12.97 14.05 -0.59
N HIS A 111 -12.52 15.26 -0.85
CA HIS A 111 -11.12 15.59 -1.09
C HIS A 111 -10.68 16.69 -0.14
N TYR A 112 -9.52 16.51 0.50
CA TYR A 112 -8.86 17.60 1.23
C TYR A 112 -7.99 18.46 0.33
N THR A 113 -7.67 17.97 -0.87
CA THR A 113 -7.01 18.72 -1.95
C THR A 113 -7.40 18.13 -3.31
N SER A 114 -7.46 18.98 -4.34
CA SER A 114 -7.60 18.56 -5.76
C SER A 114 -6.31 18.76 -6.56
N LYS A 115 -5.24 19.25 -5.93
CA LYS A 115 -3.91 19.37 -6.55
C LYS A 115 -3.16 18.06 -6.34
N THR A 116 -3.31 17.14 -7.29
CA THR A 116 -2.90 15.75 -7.15
C THR A 116 -2.20 15.24 -8.40
N ASP A 117 -1.24 14.34 -8.23
CA ASP A 117 -0.59 13.63 -9.35
C ASP A 117 -0.12 12.25 -8.89
N LEU A 118 -0.50 11.18 -9.59
CA LEU A 118 -0.28 9.81 -9.14
C LEU A 118 1.19 9.38 -9.31
N HIS A 119 1.87 9.10 -8.20
CA HIS A 119 3.26 8.65 -8.12
C HIS A 119 3.40 7.49 -7.13
N ILE A 120 2.78 6.35 -7.44
CA ILE A 120 2.89 5.13 -6.64
C ILE A 120 4.37 4.72 -6.51
N ASP A 121 4.78 4.32 -5.30
CA ASP A 121 6.14 3.85 -5.04
C ASP A 121 6.44 2.60 -5.89
N ALA A 122 7.42 2.68 -6.80
CA ALA A 122 7.81 1.58 -7.65
C ALA A 122 8.26 0.35 -6.86
N MET A 123 8.78 0.53 -5.63
CA MET A 123 9.17 -0.56 -4.76
C MET A 123 8.00 -1.43 -4.30
N GLU A 124 6.76 -0.92 -4.34
CA GLU A 124 5.57 -1.73 -4.10
C GLU A 124 5.45 -2.84 -5.15
N TYR A 125 5.61 -2.51 -6.42
CA TYR A 125 5.64 -3.49 -7.50
C TYR A 125 6.91 -4.35 -7.48
N ILE A 126 8.07 -3.79 -7.16
CA ILE A 126 9.34 -4.52 -7.23
C ILE A 126 9.48 -5.51 -6.07
N TYR A 127 9.08 -5.13 -4.85
CA TYR A 127 9.46 -5.88 -3.65
C TYR A 127 8.42 -5.89 -2.52
N PHE A 128 7.88 -4.74 -2.11
CA PHE A 128 7.13 -4.63 -0.85
C PHE A 128 5.78 -5.34 -0.88
N ALA A 129 4.96 -5.09 -1.90
CA ALA A 129 3.62 -5.64 -1.95
C ALA A 129 3.65 -7.16 -2.16
N ARG A 130 2.61 -7.83 -1.65
CA ARG A 130 2.45 -9.25 -1.87
C ARG A 130 2.15 -9.53 -3.35
N PRO A 131 2.64 -10.66 -3.89
CA PRO A 131 2.43 -11.01 -5.30
C PRO A 131 0.95 -11.23 -5.65
N ASP A 132 0.10 -11.57 -4.68
CA ASP A 132 -1.34 -11.75 -4.85
C ASP A 132 -2.16 -10.46 -4.61
N SER A 133 -1.50 -9.31 -4.45
CA SER A 133 -2.13 -8.00 -4.46
C SER A 133 -2.23 -7.44 -5.88
N ASP A 134 -3.32 -6.75 -6.14
CA ASP A 134 -3.49 -5.80 -7.23
C ASP A 134 -3.31 -4.37 -6.71
N ILE A 135 -2.53 -3.56 -7.44
CA ILE A 135 -2.31 -2.13 -7.18
C ILE A 135 -2.80 -1.40 -8.44
N TYR A 136 -3.77 -0.49 -8.34
CA TYR A 136 -4.34 0.24 -9.50
C TYR A 136 -4.68 -0.68 -10.69
N GLY A 137 -5.28 -1.85 -10.41
CA GLY A 137 -5.69 -2.84 -11.41
C GLY A 137 -4.55 -3.68 -12.02
N VAL A 138 -3.31 -3.53 -11.53
CA VAL A 138 -2.17 -4.33 -11.97
C VAL A 138 -1.77 -5.32 -10.88
N ASN A 139 -1.89 -6.60 -11.20
CA ASN A 139 -1.44 -7.68 -10.34
C ASN A 139 0.10 -7.66 -10.15
N VAL A 140 0.55 -7.69 -8.90
CA VAL A 140 1.97 -7.57 -8.53
C VAL A 140 2.79 -8.75 -9.06
N HIS A 141 2.31 -10.00 -8.95
CA HIS A 141 2.97 -11.17 -9.55
C HIS A 141 3.17 -10.99 -11.06
N THR A 142 2.13 -10.54 -11.75
CA THR A 142 2.15 -10.32 -13.20
C THR A 142 3.12 -9.20 -13.57
N ALA A 143 3.15 -8.09 -12.83
CA ALA A 143 4.11 -7.01 -13.03
C ALA A 143 5.55 -7.51 -12.88
N ARG A 144 5.86 -8.26 -11.82
CA ARG A 144 7.20 -8.85 -11.59
C ARG A 144 7.59 -9.84 -12.70
N LYS A 145 6.67 -10.68 -13.17
CA LYS A 145 6.93 -11.55 -14.33
C LYS A 145 7.26 -10.73 -15.59
N ARG A 146 6.54 -9.64 -15.85
CA ARG A 146 6.84 -8.74 -16.98
C ARG A 146 8.23 -8.12 -16.84
N MET A 147 8.62 -7.68 -15.64
CA MET A 147 9.99 -7.19 -15.38
C MET A 147 11.04 -8.27 -15.67
N GLY A 148 10.81 -9.52 -15.27
CA GLY A 148 11.68 -10.64 -15.58
C GLY A 148 11.85 -10.89 -17.09
N ARG A 149 10.74 -10.85 -17.84
CA ARG A 149 10.78 -10.96 -19.32
C ARG A 149 11.56 -9.80 -19.93
N GLN A 150 11.33 -8.58 -19.45
CA GLN A 150 12.03 -7.40 -19.92
C GLN A 150 13.54 -7.52 -19.66
N LEU A 151 13.95 -8.00 -18.49
CA LEU A 151 15.35 -8.24 -18.17
C LEU A 151 16.00 -9.26 -19.11
N ALA A 152 15.28 -10.31 -19.53
CA ALA A 152 15.78 -11.28 -20.51
C ALA A 152 16.02 -10.65 -21.91
N LEU A 153 15.21 -9.66 -22.28
CA LEU A 153 15.37 -8.92 -23.55
C LEU A 153 16.53 -7.93 -23.48
N GLU A 154 16.64 -7.20 -22.38
CA GLU A 154 17.66 -6.17 -22.19
C GLU A 154 19.05 -6.77 -21.95
N GLN A 155 19.10 -7.85 -21.16
CA GLN A 155 20.34 -8.52 -20.78
C GLN A 155 20.16 -10.05 -20.79
N PRO A 156 20.15 -10.66 -21.99
CA PRO A 156 20.14 -12.11 -22.11
C PRO A 156 21.43 -12.71 -21.54
N ALA A 157 21.31 -13.84 -20.85
CA ALA A 157 22.44 -14.60 -20.33
C ALA A 157 22.40 -16.03 -20.85
N THR A 158 23.57 -16.60 -21.11
CA THR A 158 23.73 -18.03 -21.40
C THR A 158 23.78 -18.80 -20.08
N GLY A 159 22.97 -19.85 -19.97
CA GLY A 159 22.97 -20.75 -18.82
C GLY A 159 22.08 -21.95 -19.07
N ASP A 160 22.09 -22.90 -18.13
CA ASP A 160 21.33 -24.16 -18.26
C ASP A 160 19.96 -24.09 -17.59
N LEU A 161 19.78 -23.18 -16.63
CA LEU A 161 18.56 -23.00 -15.85
C LEU A 161 18.49 -21.59 -15.23
N VAL A 162 17.31 -21.24 -14.73
CA VAL A 162 17.03 -19.98 -14.02
C VAL A 162 16.57 -20.31 -12.60
N VAL A 163 17.13 -19.60 -11.61
CA VAL A 163 16.77 -19.76 -10.19
C VAL A 163 16.41 -18.41 -9.61
N GLY A 164 15.23 -18.31 -9.01
CA GLY A 164 14.85 -17.15 -8.19
C GLY A 164 15.39 -17.28 -6.77
N VAL A 165 15.83 -16.16 -6.18
CA VAL A 165 16.07 -16.02 -4.74
C VAL A 165 14.72 -15.98 -4.00
N PRO A 166 14.43 -16.95 -3.11
CA PRO A 166 13.15 -17.00 -2.41
C PRO A 166 13.05 -15.95 -1.29
N ASN A 167 11.91 -15.30 -1.07
CA ASN A 167 10.66 -15.38 -1.84
C ASN A 167 10.48 -14.20 -2.82
N SER A 168 11.41 -13.25 -2.80
CA SER A 168 11.27 -11.93 -3.41
C SER A 168 11.28 -11.95 -4.93
N SER A 169 12.12 -12.80 -5.53
CA SER A 169 12.39 -12.76 -6.98
C SER A 169 11.75 -13.90 -7.77
N LEU A 170 10.98 -14.78 -7.11
CA LEU A 170 10.38 -15.96 -7.75
C LEU A 170 9.56 -15.59 -8.99
N SER A 171 8.75 -14.54 -8.91
CA SER A 171 7.93 -14.07 -10.03
C SER A 171 8.79 -13.53 -11.19
N ALA A 172 9.83 -12.76 -10.89
CA ALA A 172 10.73 -12.24 -11.92
C ALA A 172 11.54 -13.36 -12.58
N ALA A 173 12.04 -14.32 -11.81
CA ALA A 173 12.77 -15.49 -12.32
C ALA A 173 11.90 -16.34 -13.26
N MET A 174 10.63 -16.57 -12.89
CA MET A 174 9.65 -17.22 -13.77
C MET A 174 9.49 -16.47 -15.10
N GLY A 175 9.37 -15.14 -15.05
CA GLY A 175 9.27 -14.32 -16.26
C GLY A 175 10.53 -14.40 -17.14
N TYR A 176 11.71 -14.34 -16.52
CA TYR A 176 12.98 -14.44 -17.23
C TYR A 176 13.12 -15.81 -17.92
N ALA A 177 12.85 -16.90 -17.18
CA ALA A 177 12.91 -18.28 -17.69
C ALA A 177 11.96 -18.50 -18.89
N GLU A 178 10.73 -18.01 -18.79
CA GLU A 178 9.75 -18.07 -19.89
C GLU A 178 10.23 -17.33 -21.15
N ALA A 179 10.91 -16.19 -20.99
CA ALA A 179 11.41 -15.42 -22.11
C ALA A 179 12.66 -16.04 -22.76
N THR A 180 13.55 -16.67 -21.98
CA THR A 180 14.77 -17.31 -22.49
C THR A 180 14.57 -18.76 -22.94
N GLY A 181 13.45 -19.39 -22.57
CA GLY A 181 13.19 -20.81 -22.83
C GLY A 181 13.98 -21.75 -21.92
N LEU A 182 14.63 -21.22 -20.87
CA LEU A 182 15.38 -22.02 -19.90
C LEU A 182 14.44 -22.63 -18.84
N PRO A 183 14.75 -23.82 -18.30
CA PRO A 183 14.05 -24.37 -17.15
C PRO A 183 14.09 -23.42 -15.95
N ASN A 184 12.96 -23.28 -15.25
CA ASN A 184 12.87 -22.57 -13.97
C ASN A 184 12.90 -23.58 -12.82
N GLU A 185 13.98 -23.59 -12.05
CA GLU A 185 14.24 -24.63 -11.05
C GLU A 185 14.36 -24.07 -9.64
N MET A 186 14.04 -24.92 -8.65
CA MET A 186 14.23 -24.60 -7.24
C MET A 186 15.68 -24.88 -6.81
N GLY A 187 16.61 -24.02 -7.23
CA GLY A 187 18.03 -24.11 -6.83
C GLY A 187 18.34 -23.52 -5.45
N LEU A 188 17.43 -22.71 -4.88
CA LEU A 188 17.57 -22.08 -3.57
C LEU A 188 16.32 -22.32 -2.73
N VAL A 189 16.52 -22.60 -1.44
CA VAL A 189 15.42 -22.82 -0.48
C VAL A 189 15.62 -21.91 0.73
N LYS A 190 14.61 -21.11 1.05
CA LYS A 190 14.59 -20.30 2.27
C LYS A 190 14.14 -21.16 3.46
N LYS A 191 14.90 -21.17 4.56
CA LYS A 191 14.46 -21.77 5.82
C LYS A 191 13.23 -21.02 6.35
N SER A 192 12.12 -21.74 6.57
CA SER A 192 10.85 -21.15 7.01
C SER A 192 10.74 -20.98 8.53
N ILE A 193 11.66 -21.56 9.29
CA ILE A 193 11.75 -21.44 10.75
C ILE A 193 13.02 -20.67 11.08
N TYR A 194 12.87 -19.51 11.71
CA TYR A 194 13.99 -18.88 12.41
C TYR A 194 14.26 -19.73 13.66
N CYS A 195 15.43 -20.39 13.74
CA CYS A 195 15.86 -20.98 15.00
C CYS A 195 16.10 -19.83 15.98
N THR A 196 15.14 -19.56 16.85
CA THR A 196 15.39 -18.85 18.10
C THR A 196 15.89 -19.88 19.12
N ASP A 197 17.06 -20.46 18.86
CA ASP A 197 17.83 -21.18 19.86
C ASP A 197 19.06 -20.32 20.17
N VAL A 198 18.86 -19.37 21.07
CA VAL A 198 19.96 -18.74 21.80
C VAL A 198 19.53 -18.74 23.27
N TYR A 199 20.34 -19.40 24.08
CA TYR A 199 20.24 -19.54 25.54
C TYR A 199 19.94 -18.23 26.27
#